data_AF-A0A087AJT0-F1
#
_entry.id   AF-A0A087AJT0-F1
#
_cell.length_a   1.000
_cell.length_b   1.000
_cell.length_c   1.000
_cell.angle_alpha   90.00
_cell.angle_beta   90.00
_cell.angle_gamma   90.00
#
_symmetry.space_group_name_H-M   'P 1'
#
loop_
_entity.id
_entity.type
_entity.pdbx_description
1 polymer ?
#
loop_
_entity_poly.entity_id
_entity_poly.type
_entity_poly.pdbx_seq_one_letter_code
_entity_poly.pdbx_strand_id
1 'polypeptide(L)'
;MGTNTSSLAYLTSFRFLPRVNALSRLAARDVGRGSETLMTFASGDLFRAARHLAVGKPARALVVTGFYIPQAEHPAAETDGPLGALEVCAALNAMGGESWLVTDEYCDAVIRPSARGVVPDDHVLTAPIGDKFDGWMNHVIDLANAERIDTLIYIERVGPARDGDPRNMRGMNIAQWTAPLSKLTAMQLHTIGVGDGGNEIGMGRVAEFAIAGVVDHGPDIACTVATDELVVAGTSNWGAHALVCAMHAMRHPELAPLLERGWHERALHRIVQHGGLDGVTMRNEASVDGLEPEIYYAGLERMSRLVRKHHGHGAHGLHRRESTMQQPDVSQLAVPMPAQ
;
A
#
# COMPACT_ATOMS: atom_id res chain seq x y z
N MET A 1 -21.39 24.41 12.54
CA MET A 1 -21.41 23.22 13.42
C MET A 1 -20.88 22.00 12.66
N GLY A 2 -19.58 21.97 12.29
CA GLY A 2 -19.02 20.94 11.39
C GLY A 2 -17.71 20.30 11.85
N THR A 3 -17.29 20.48 13.11
CA THR A 3 -15.89 20.24 13.52
C THR A 3 -15.67 19.04 14.47
N ASN A 4 -16.67 18.17 14.70
CA ASN A 4 -16.54 17.13 15.74
C ASN A 4 -16.55 15.67 15.23
N THR A 5 -17.04 15.40 14.02
CA THR A 5 -17.13 14.03 13.48
C THR A 5 -15.79 13.53 12.95
N SER A 6 -14.99 14.38 12.30
CA SER A 6 -13.64 14.01 11.83
C SER A 6 -12.70 13.73 13.01
N SER A 7 -12.69 14.58 14.04
CA SER A 7 -11.89 14.38 15.25
C SER A 7 -12.21 13.05 15.97
N LEU A 8 -13.49 12.71 16.10
CA LEU A 8 -13.90 11.44 16.70
C LEU A 8 -13.54 10.22 15.84
N ALA A 9 -13.69 10.31 14.51
CA ALA A 9 -13.27 9.25 13.60
C ALA A 9 -11.74 9.00 13.71
N TYR A 10 -10.95 10.07 13.78
CA TYR A 10 -9.51 10.01 13.99
C TYR A 10 -9.15 9.33 15.32
N LEU A 11 -9.76 9.73 16.44
CA LEU A 11 -9.50 9.11 17.74
C LEU A 11 -9.94 7.64 17.78
N THR A 12 -11.08 7.31 17.20
CA THR A 12 -11.57 5.92 17.21
C THR A 12 -10.82 5.00 16.25
N SER A 13 -10.01 5.53 15.32
CA SER A 13 -9.19 4.69 14.42
C SER A 13 -8.09 3.93 15.16
N PHE A 14 -7.62 4.42 16.31
CA PHE A 14 -6.59 3.74 17.12
C PHE A 14 -6.99 2.33 17.57
N ARG A 15 -8.29 2.01 17.61
CA ARG A 15 -8.76 0.63 17.87
C ARG A 15 -8.28 -0.39 16.83
N PHE A 16 -7.91 0.08 15.63
CA PHE A 16 -7.41 -0.76 14.54
C PHE A 16 -5.90 -0.96 14.57
N LEU A 17 -5.16 -0.13 15.33
CA LEU A 17 -3.69 -0.14 15.37
C LEU A 17 -3.10 -1.53 15.65
N PRO A 18 -3.58 -2.32 16.65
CA PRO A 18 -3.01 -3.65 16.89
C PRO A 18 -3.13 -4.59 15.67
N ARG A 19 -4.26 -4.52 14.94
CA ARG A 19 -4.49 -5.33 13.75
C ARG A 19 -3.64 -4.86 12.59
N VAL A 20 -3.52 -3.55 12.38
CA VAL A 20 -2.68 -2.99 11.32
C VAL A 20 -1.19 -3.27 11.58
N ASN A 21 -0.74 -3.24 12.83
CA ASN A 21 0.62 -3.67 13.17
C ASN A 21 0.87 -5.15 12.87
N ALA A 22 -0.16 -6.00 13.01
CA ALA A 22 -0.06 -7.39 12.59
C ALA A 22 -0.02 -7.55 11.06
N LEU A 23 -0.73 -6.72 10.30
CA LEU A 23 -0.61 -6.65 8.84
C LEU A 23 0.81 -6.23 8.42
N SER A 24 1.37 -5.20 9.04
CA SER A 24 2.73 -4.72 8.73
C SER A 24 3.76 -5.83 8.83
N ARG A 25 3.68 -6.65 9.90
CA ARG A 25 4.57 -7.81 10.08
C ARG A 25 4.35 -8.92 9.04
N LEU A 26 3.13 -9.11 8.56
CA LEU A 26 2.86 -10.08 7.50
C LEU A 26 3.41 -9.61 6.15
N ALA A 27 3.26 -8.31 5.87
CA ALA A 27 3.74 -7.68 4.64
C ALA A 27 5.27 -7.66 4.58
N ALA A 28 5.93 -7.37 5.70
CA ALA A 28 7.38 -7.32 5.83
C ALA A 28 8.05 -8.67 6.02
N ARG A 29 7.35 -9.79 5.78
CA ARG A 29 7.98 -11.10 5.82
C ARG A 29 9.14 -11.13 4.83
N ASP A 30 10.32 -11.47 5.32
CA ASP A 30 11.51 -11.42 4.49
C ASP A 30 11.50 -12.53 3.43
N VAL A 31 11.93 -12.15 2.23
CA VAL A 31 12.10 -13.01 1.07
C VAL A 31 13.51 -12.92 0.47
N GLY A 32 14.44 -12.28 1.18
CA GLY A 32 15.85 -12.20 0.81
C GLY A 32 16.42 -10.79 0.70
N ARG A 33 15.69 -9.77 1.16
CA ARG A 33 16.11 -8.34 1.11
C ARG A 33 16.17 -7.68 2.50
N GLY A 34 15.99 -8.44 3.58
CA GLY A 34 16.10 -7.93 4.94
C GLY A 34 14.91 -7.08 5.39
N SER A 35 13.76 -7.20 4.73
CA SER A 35 12.59 -6.35 4.96
C SER A 35 12.08 -6.38 6.40
N GLU A 36 12.20 -7.51 7.12
CA GLU A 36 11.88 -7.60 8.56
C GLU A 36 12.74 -6.65 9.41
N THR A 37 14.02 -6.49 9.06
CA THR A 37 14.95 -5.56 9.72
C THR A 37 14.61 -4.13 9.35
N LEU A 38 14.47 -3.84 8.05
CA LEU A 38 14.21 -2.49 7.55
C LEU A 38 12.85 -1.94 8.05
N MET A 39 11.83 -2.79 8.15
CA MET A 39 10.50 -2.41 8.66
C MET A 39 10.53 -1.83 10.08
N THR A 40 11.53 -2.18 10.90
CA THR A 40 11.62 -1.64 12.27
C THR A 40 11.71 -0.10 12.30
N PHE A 41 12.29 0.52 11.26
CA PHE A 41 12.40 1.98 11.09
C PHE A 41 11.08 2.64 10.67
N ALA A 42 10.12 1.86 10.20
CA ALA A 42 8.81 2.32 9.72
C ALA A 42 7.67 1.86 10.64
N SER A 43 7.97 1.57 11.91
CA SER A 43 7.01 1.03 12.86
C SER A 43 5.79 1.96 13.06
N GLY A 44 4.61 1.46 12.67
CA GLY A 44 3.33 2.18 12.77
C GLY A 44 2.99 3.07 11.59
N ASP A 45 3.88 3.20 10.60
CA ASP A 45 3.63 4.03 9.41
C ASP A 45 2.53 3.44 8.53
N LEU A 46 2.41 2.11 8.42
CA LEU A 46 1.25 1.49 7.75
C LEU A 46 -0.10 1.93 8.35
N PHE A 47 -0.18 2.09 9.68
CA PHE A 47 -1.39 2.59 10.32
C PHE A 47 -1.63 4.07 10.02
N ARG A 48 -0.59 4.89 10.04
CA ARG A 48 -0.69 6.32 9.75
C ARG A 48 -1.10 6.56 8.29
N ALA A 49 -0.46 5.87 7.34
CA ALA A 49 -0.79 5.89 5.92
C ALA A 49 -2.22 5.43 5.65
N ALA A 50 -2.62 4.26 6.17
CA ALA A 50 -3.98 3.76 6.00
C ALA A 50 -5.02 4.71 6.62
N ARG A 51 -4.71 5.31 7.77
CA ARG A 51 -5.60 6.28 8.41
C ARG A 51 -5.75 7.56 7.59
N HIS A 52 -4.67 8.08 7.01
CA HIS A 52 -4.72 9.23 6.12
C HIS A 52 -5.64 8.98 4.93
N LEU A 53 -5.53 7.79 4.32
CA LEU A 53 -6.32 7.43 3.13
C LEU A 53 -7.78 7.05 3.43
N ALA A 54 -8.05 6.44 4.58
CA ALA A 54 -9.37 5.89 4.92
C ALA A 54 -10.22 6.78 5.84
N VAL A 55 -9.62 7.72 6.58
CA VAL A 55 -10.34 8.49 7.60
C VAL A 55 -10.47 9.96 7.21
N GLY A 56 -11.71 10.36 6.91
CA GLY A 56 -12.07 11.74 6.67
C GLY A 56 -12.59 11.94 5.25
N LYS A 57 -12.04 12.94 4.55
CA LYS A 57 -12.39 13.20 3.15
C LYS A 57 -11.72 12.12 2.28
N PRO A 58 -12.41 11.58 1.26
CA PRO A 58 -11.78 10.69 0.30
C PRO A 58 -10.53 11.33 -0.32
N ALA A 59 -9.42 10.58 -0.30
CA ALA A 59 -8.13 11.04 -0.78
C ALA A 59 -8.12 11.20 -2.31
N ARG A 60 -7.34 12.16 -2.79
CA ARG A 60 -7.09 12.37 -4.22
C ARG A 60 -5.60 12.27 -4.45
N ALA A 61 -5.16 11.22 -5.15
CA ALA A 61 -3.76 10.82 -5.09
C ALA A 61 -3.11 10.62 -6.46
N LEU A 62 -1.87 11.08 -6.57
CA LEU A 62 -0.93 10.57 -7.57
C LEU A 62 -0.33 9.27 -7.03
N VAL A 63 -0.50 8.17 -7.73
CA VAL A 63 0.10 6.87 -7.41
C VAL A 63 1.21 6.61 -8.40
N VAL A 64 2.46 6.66 -7.95
CA VAL A 64 3.67 6.57 -8.76
C VAL A 64 4.24 5.16 -8.66
N THR A 65 4.54 4.54 -9.81
CA THR A 65 5.15 3.21 -9.86
C THR A 65 5.97 3.01 -11.13
N GLY A 66 6.60 1.85 -11.23
CA GLY A 66 7.37 1.39 -12.37
C GLY A 66 8.86 1.33 -12.06
N PHE A 67 9.44 0.19 -12.39
CA PHE A 67 10.87 -0.05 -12.33
C PHE A 67 11.27 -0.73 -13.65
N TYR A 68 12.11 -0.07 -14.44
CA TYR A 68 12.53 -0.61 -15.74
C TYR A 68 13.71 -1.57 -15.59
N ILE A 69 13.66 -2.72 -16.27
CA ILE A 69 14.74 -3.72 -16.28
C ILE A 69 15.51 -3.66 -17.61
N PRO A 70 16.53 -2.79 -17.75
CA PRO A 70 17.27 -2.65 -19.00
C PRO A 70 18.15 -3.87 -19.34
N GLN A 71 18.42 -4.76 -18.38
CA GLN A 71 19.30 -5.92 -18.57
C GLN A 71 18.58 -7.17 -19.11
N ALA A 72 17.25 -7.16 -19.16
CA ALA A 72 16.49 -8.29 -19.69
C ALA A 72 16.72 -8.44 -21.21
N GLU A 73 16.52 -9.65 -21.75
CA GLU A 73 16.58 -9.88 -23.20
C GLU A 73 15.57 -9.01 -23.97
N HIS A 74 14.40 -8.79 -23.37
CA HIS A 74 13.38 -7.86 -23.82
C HIS A 74 13.03 -6.88 -22.70
N PRO A 75 13.76 -5.76 -22.59
CA PRO A 75 13.58 -4.78 -21.50
C PRO A 75 12.17 -4.21 -21.40
N ALA A 76 11.62 -4.22 -20.19
CA ALA A 76 10.30 -3.70 -19.86
C ALA A 76 10.21 -3.36 -18.36
N ALA A 77 9.06 -2.83 -17.93
CA ALA A 77 8.77 -2.64 -16.52
C ALA A 77 8.66 -3.99 -15.79
N GLU A 78 9.04 -4.03 -14.53
CA GLU A 78 8.84 -5.22 -13.69
C GLU A 78 7.39 -5.36 -13.19
N THR A 79 7.09 -6.51 -12.58
CA THR A 79 5.77 -6.85 -12.04
C THR A 79 5.57 -6.40 -10.60
N ASP A 80 6.65 -6.19 -9.83
CA ASP A 80 6.58 -5.56 -8.51
C ASP A 80 6.40 -4.05 -8.63
N GLY A 81 5.47 -3.49 -7.85
CA GLY A 81 5.03 -2.11 -8.00
C GLY A 81 3.71 -1.95 -8.75
N PRO A 82 3.67 -2.19 -10.09
CA PRO A 82 2.47 -1.94 -10.88
C PRO A 82 1.23 -2.65 -10.35
N LEU A 83 1.33 -3.91 -9.91
CA LEU A 83 0.18 -4.64 -9.38
C LEU A 83 -0.38 -3.96 -8.12
N GLY A 84 0.48 -3.61 -7.17
CA GLY A 84 0.12 -2.90 -5.95
C GLY A 84 -0.42 -1.50 -6.23
N ALA A 85 0.15 -0.78 -7.18
CA ALA A 85 -0.33 0.53 -7.60
C ALA A 85 -1.73 0.47 -8.22
N LEU A 86 -2.02 -0.54 -9.06
CA LEU A 86 -3.36 -0.79 -9.57
C LEU A 86 -4.35 -1.09 -8.43
N GLU A 87 -3.93 -1.84 -7.41
CA GLU A 87 -4.78 -2.17 -6.27
C GLU A 87 -5.10 -0.93 -5.44
N VAL A 88 -4.10 -0.09 -5.17
CA VAL A 88 -4.28 1.17 -4.44
C VAL A 88 -5.15 2.14 -5.24
N CYS A 89 -4.95 2.30 -6.54
CA CYS A 89 -5.82 3.13 -7.39
C CYS A 89 -7.28 2.64 -7.33
N ALA A 90 -7.50 1.32 -7.49
CA ALA A 90 -8.83 0.72 -7.41
C ALA A 90 -9.47 0.97 -6.03
N ALA A 91 -8.69 0.86 -4.96
CA ALA A 91 -9.18 1.09 -3.59
C ALA A 91 -9.57 2.54 -3.36
N LEU A 92 -8.73 3.50 -3.76
CA LEU A 92 -9.02 4.93 -3.63
C LEU A 92 -10.30 5.30 -4.37
N ASN A 93 -10.45 4.84 -5.62
CA ASN A 93 -11.63 5.11 -6.43
C ASN A 93 -12.89 4.46 -5.83
N ALA A 94 -12.78 3.22 -5.29
CA ALA A 94 -13.90 2.53 -4.65
C ALA A 94 -14.40 3.23 -3.38
N MET A 95 -13.51 3.86 -2.61
CA MET A 95 -13.84 4.65 -1.42
C MET A 95 -14.38 6.06 -1.75
N GLY A 96 -14.60 6.37 -3.04
CA GLY A 96 -15.09 7.66 -3.52
C GLY A 96 -14.00 8.74 -3.63
N GLY A 97 -12.73 8.35 -3.54
CA GLY A 97 -11.58 9.19 -3.88
C GLY A 97 -11.33 9.20 -5.38
N GLU A 98 -10.18 9.76 -5.77
CA GLU A 98 -9.76 9.75 -7.18
C GLU A 98 -8.25 9.54 -7.28
N SER A 99 -7.81 8.78 -8.28
CA SER A 99 -6.41 8.43 -8.45
C SER A 99 -5.94 8.70 -9.88
N TRP A 100 -4.68 9.11 -9.98
CA TRP A 100 -3.93 9.20 -11.22
C TRP A 100 -2.70 8.31 -11.09
N LEU A 101 -2.52 7.42 -12.05
CA LEU A 101 -1.37 6.52 -12.11
C LEU A 101 -0.23 7.23 -12.83
N VAL A 102 0.92 7.35 -12.18
CA VAL A 102 2.10 8.02 -12.72
C VAL A 102 3.19 6.98 -12.96
N THR A 103 3.76 7.01 -14.16
CA THR A 103 4.88 6.16 -14.59
C THR A 103 5.83 6.97 -15.48
N ASP A 104 6.99 6.43 -15.83
CA ASP A 104 7.83 6.97 -16.90
C ASP A 104 7.59 6.30 -18.26
N GLU A 105 8.13 6.92 -19.31
CA GLU A 105 7.97 6.51 -20.71
C GLU A 105 8.51 5.12 -21.04
N TYR A 106 9.51 4.62 -20.31
CA TYR A 106 10.03 3.26 -20.52
C TYR A 106 9.13 2.20 -19.91
N CYS A 107 8.39 2.53 -18.85
CA CYS A 107 7.46 1.61 -18.22
C CYS A 107 6.02 1.73 -18.77
N ASP A 108 5.71 2.79 -19.52
CA ASP A 108 4.36 3.11 -20.03
C ASP A 108 3.73 1.96 -20.84
N ALA A 109 4.51 1.33 -21.71
CA ALA A 109 4.03 0.26 -22.59
C ALA A 109 3.45 -0.94 -21.82
N VAL A 110 3.90 -1.17 -20.58
CA VAL A 110 3.36 -2.18 -19.67
C VAL A 110 2.24 -1.59 -18.81
N ILE A 111 2.50 -0.43 -18.20
CA ILE A 111 1.66 0.11 -17.12
C ILE A 111 0.34 0.67 -17.65
N ARG A 112 0.38 1.51 -18.69
CA ARG A 112 -0.82 2.16 -19.26
C ARG A 112 -1.89 1.16 -19.70
N PRO A 113 -1.59 0.14 -20.53
CA PRO A 113 -2.63 -0.82 -20.92
C PRO A 113 -3.06 -1.72 -19.75
N SER A 114 -2.20 -1.92 -18.74
CA SER A 114 -2.56 -2.64 -17.52
C SER A 114 -3.53 -1.89 -16.61
N ALA A 115 -3.52 -0.56 -16.69
CA ALA A 115 -4.39 0.32 -15.92
C ALA A 115 -5.82 0.43 -16.46
N ARG A 116 -6.10 -0.11 -17.66
CA ARG A 116 -7.42 -0.06 -18.29
C ARG A 116 -8.50 -0.70 -17.41
N GLY A 117 -9.51 0.10 -17.09
CA GLY A 117 -10.62 -0.32 -16.22
C GLY A 117 -10.33 -0.20 -14.73
N VAL A 118 -9.14 0.27 -14.34
CA VAL A 118 -8.78 0.63 -12.95
C VAL A 118 -8.84 2.15 -12.76
N VAL A 119 -8.25 2.89 -13.70
CA VAL A 119 -8.34 4.36 -13.80
C VAL A 119 -8.79 4.76 -15.21
N PRO A 120 -9.35 5.97 -15.41
CA PRO A 120 -9.55 6.55 -16.73
C PRO A 120 -8.25 6.63 -17.54
N ASP A 121 -8.33 6.58 -18.88
CA ASP A 121 -7.14 6.61 -19.74
C ASP A 121 -6.34 7.92 -19.63
N ASP A 122 -7.03 9.05 -19.41
CA ASP A 122 -6.46 10.37 -19.14
C ASP A 122 -5.93 10.54 -17.70
N HIS A 123 -6.16 9.54 -16.83
CA HIS A 123 -5.59 9.48 -15.49
C HIS A 123 -4.26 8.73 -15.43
N VAL A 124 -3.75 8.23 -16.56
CA VAL A 124 -2.40 7.68 -16.65
C VAL A 124 -1.45 8.75 -17.17
N LEU A 125 -0.56 9.22 -16.29
CA LEU A 125 0.40 10.29 -16.56
C LEU A 125 1.79 9.69 -16.80
N THR A 126 2.34 9.91 -17.99
CA THR A 126 3.63 9.36 -18.41
C THR A 126 4.70 10.45 -18.39
N ALA A 127 5.66 10.32 -17.49
CA ALA A 127 6.77 11.23 -17.36
C ALA A 127 7.82 10.98 -18.45
N PRO A 128 8.20 12.01 -19.23
CA PRO A 128 9.30 11.90 -20.17
C PRO A 128 10.65 11.97 -19.44
N ILE A 129 11.71 11.45 -20.06
CA ILE A 129 13.08 11.61 -19.56
C ILE A 129 13.78 12.75 -20.29
N GLY A 130 14.72 13.41 -19.60
CA GLY A 130 15.50 14.53 -20.13
C GLY A 130 14.73 15.85 -20.15
N ASP A 131 15.02 16.69 -21.15
CA ASP A 131 14.67 18.12 -21.17
C ASP A 131 13.16 18.44 -21.11
N LYS A 132 12.31 17.46 -21.44
CA LYS A 132 10.84 17.63 -21.39
C LYS A 132 10.25 17.43 -19.99
N PHE A 133 11.03 16.89 -19.05
CA PHE A 133 10.54 16.55 -17.72
C PHE A 133 10.00 17.77 -16.96
N ASP A 134 10.71 18.90 -16.99
CA ASP A 134 10.31 20.09 -16.22
C ASP A 134 8.98 20.67 -16.74
N GLY A 135 8.76 20.64 -18.06
CA GLY A 135 7.48 21.03 -18.65
C GLY A 135 6.33 20.09 -18.26
N TRP A 136 6.59 18.78 -18.26
CA TRP A 136 5.64 17.78 -17.78
C TRP A 136 5.34 17.95 -16.28
N MET A 137 6.36 18.20 -15.46
CA MET A 137 6.21 18.42 -14.02
C MET A 137 5.33 19.65 -13.73
N ASN A 138 5.51 20.75 -14.47
CA ASN A 138 4.63 21.92 -14.34
C ASN A 138 3.17 21.58 -14.66
N HIS A 139 2.93 20.77 -15.70
CA HIS A 139 1.58 20.29 -16.00
C HIS A 139 0.98 19.43 -14.87
N VAL A 140 1.78 18.56 -14.26
CA VAL A 140 1.34 17.76 -13.10
C VAL A 140 1.04 18.64 -11.88
N ILE A 141 1.81 19.70 -11.66
CA ILE A 141 1.52 20.69 -10.60
C ILE A 141 0.19 21.41 -10.86
N ASP A 142 -0.04 21.86 -12.09
CA ASP A 142 -1.30 22.51 -12.48
C ASP A 142 -2.49 21.56 -12.30
N LEU A 143 -2.33 20.30 -12.73
CA LEU A 143 -3.32 19.24 -12.53
C LEU A 143 -3.59 19.02 -11.04
N ALA A 144 -2.54 18.86 -10.22
CA ALA A 144 -2.68 18.64 -8.79
C ALA A 144 -3.46 19.78 -8.10
N ASN A 145 -3.22 21.02 -8.51
CA ASN A 145 -3.98 22.17 -8.02
C ASN A 145 -5.43 22.18 -8.50
N ALA A 146 -5.66 21.97 -9.80
CA ALA A 146 -6.99 21.98 -10.40
C ALA A 146 -7.87 20.88 -9.81
N GLU A 147 -7.31 19.67 -9.70
CA GLU A 147 -7.98 18.50 -9.18
C GLU A 147 -7.92 18.42 -7.66
N ARG A 148 -7.24 19.32 -6.96
CA ARG A 148 -7.10 19.29 -5.49
C ARG A 148 -6.54 17.94 -4.99
N ILE A 149 -5.55 17.42 -5.70
CA ILE A 149 -4.76 16.26 -5.28
C ILE A 149 -4.06 16.63 -3.97
N ASP A 150 -4.15 15.75 -2.98
CA ASP A 150 -3.62 15.96 -1.63
C ASP A 150 -2.56 14.94 -1.22
N THR A 151 -2.38 13.88 -2.01
CA THR A 151 -1.54 12.75 -1.65
C THR A 151 -0.67 12.29 -2.81
N LEU A 152 0.56 11.87 -2.51
CA LEU A 152 1.51 11.27 -3.42
C LEU A 152 1.96 9.93 -2.84
N ILE A 153 1.73 8.84 -3.58
CA ILE A 153 2.01 7.47 -3.12
C ILE A 153 3.04 6.87 -4.07
N TYR A 154 4.23 6.54 -3.58
CA TYR A 154 5.25 5.83 -4.35
C TYR A 154 5.20 4.34 -4.01
N ILE A 155 5.18 3.48 -5.03
CA ILE A 155 5.15 2.02 -4.88
C ILE A 155 6.15 1.43 -5.86
N GLU A 156 7.22 0.82 -5.34
CA GLU A 156 8.33 0.28 -6.13
C GLU A 156 8.85 1.30 -7.14
N ARG A 157 9.13 2.51 -6.65
CA ARG A 157 9.71 3.55 -7.48
C ARG A 157 11.09 3.90 -6.99
N VAL A 158 12.10 3.56 -7.79
CA VAL A 158 13.49 3.91 -7.50
C VAL A 158 13.66 5.41 -7.28
N GLY A 159 14.47 5.75 -6.27
CA GLY A 159 14.88 7.11 -5.96
C GLY A 159 16.40 7.30 -6.07
N PRO A 160 16.86 8.56 -6.00
CA PRO A 160 18.29 8.86 -6.08
C PRO A 160 19.04 8.39 -4.83
N ALA A 161 20.19 7.77 -5.05
CA ALA A 161 21.18 7.51 -4.02
C ALA A 161 21.95 8.78 -3.63
N ARG A 162 22.96 8.66 -2.77
CA ARG A 162 23.75 9.78 -2.23
C ARG A 162 24.40 10.69 -3.27
N ASP A 163 24.76 10.14 -4.42
CA ASP A 163 25.37 10.89 -5.53
C ASP A 163 24.33 11.47 -6.51
N GLY A 164 23.04 11.30 -6.22
CA GLY A 164 21.94 11.83 -7.02
C GLY A 164 21.42 10.88 -8.10
N ASP A 165 22.07 9.74 -8.32
CA ASP A 165 21.67 8.78 -9.35
C ASP A 165 20.76 7.67 -8.81
N PRO A 166 19.69 7.29 -9.54
CA PRO A 166 18.93 6.08 -9.22
C PRO A 166 19.73 4.82 -9.58
N ARG A 167 19.75 3.84 -8.68
CA ARG A 167 20.41 2.55 -8.89
C ARG A 167 19.47 1.38 -8.69
N ASN A 168 19.67 0.33 -9.46
CA ASN A 168 19.03 -0.96 -9.20
C ASN A 168 19.73 -1.76 -8.11
N MET A 169 19.13 -2.88 -7.70
CA MET A 169 19.65 -3.79 -6.67
C MET A 169 21.04 -4.38 -6.98
N ARG A 170 21.56 -4.21 -8.22
CA ARG A 170 22.90 -4.64 -8.64
C ARG A 170 23.92 -3.49 -8.62
N GLY A 171 23.57 -2.35 -8.03
CA GLY A 171 24.41 -1.15 -7.99
C GLY A 171 24.52 -0.40 -9.33
N MET A 172 23.74 -0.78 -10.34
CA MET A 172 23.83 -0.15 -11.66
C MET A 172 23.05 1.16 -11.68
N ASN A 173 23.69 2.24 -12.13
CA ASN A 173 23.01 3.49 -12.45
C ASN A 173 22.02 3.26 -13.60
N ILE A 174 20.75 3.59 -13.37
CA ILE A 174 19.64 3.44 -14.32
C ILE A 174 18.98 4.79 -14.69
N ALA A 175 19.66 5.91 -14.46
CA ALA A 175 19.17 7.26 -14.74
C ALA A 175 18.67 7.44 -16.18
N GLN A 176 19.33 6.78 -17.13
CA GLN A 176 18.95 6.81 -18.55
C GLN A 176 17.50 6.36 -18.80
N TRP A 177 16.96 5.46 -17.98
CA TRP A 177 15.62 4.88 -18.12
C TRP A 177 14.64 5.32 -17.03
N THR A 178 15.06 6.26 -16.18
CA THR A 178 14.35 6.59 -14.95
C THR A 178 14.04 8.08 -14.94
N ALA A 179 12.77 8.45 -15.17
CA ALA A 179 12.37 9.84 -14.96
C ALA A 179 12.55 10.22 -13.48
N PRO A 180 13.02 11.45 -13.17
CA PRO A 180 13.32 11.89 -11.80
C PRO A 180 12.04 12.21 -11.00
N LEU A 181 11.15 11.22 -10.85
CA LEU A 181 9.84 11.32 -10.21
C LEU A 181 9.91 11.60 -8.71
N SER A 182 11.09 11.49 -8.08
CA SER A 182 11.33 12.01 -6.73
C SER A 182 11.13 13.52 -6.63
N LYS A 183 11.30 14.27 -7.73
CA LYS A 183 11.05 15.72 -7.77
C LYS A 183 9.58 16.08 -7.48
N LEU A 184 8.63 15.16 -7.66
CA LEU A 184 7.23 15.38 -7.32
C LEU A 184 7.02 15.67 -5.81
N THR A 185 7.93 15.23 -4.94
CA THR A 185 7.92 15.58 -3.51
C THR A 185 8.00 17.10 -3.26
N ALA A 186 8.50 17.89 -4.22
CA ALA A 186 8.53 19.35 -4.14
C ALA A 186 7.13 19.99 -4.13
N MET A 187 6.08 19.24 -4.50
CA MET A 187 4.68 19.71 -4.41
C MET A 187 4.17 19.82 -2.98
N GLN A 188 4.90 19.29 -1.97
CA GLN A 188 4.52 19.33 -0.55
C GLN A 188 3.14 18.73 -0.26
N LEU A 189 2.74 17.73 -1.06
CA LEU A 189 1.60 16.86 -0.78
C LEU A 189 1.96 15.88 0.36
N HIS A 190 0.95 15.25 0.96
CA HIS A 190 1.23 14.16 1.89
C HIS A 190 1.84 12.97 1.14
N THR A 191 2.91 12.40 1.66
CA THR A 191 3.71 11.39 0.94
C THR A 191 3.74 10.03 1.62
N ILE A 192 3.40 8.98 0.87
CA ILE A 192 3.49 7.59 1.32
C ILE A 192 4.47 6.86 0.40
N GLY A 193 5.46 6.18 0.96
CA GLY A 193 6.37 5.32 0.21
C GLY A 193 6.11 3.84 0.51
N VAL A 194 6.26 2.98 -0.49
CA VAL A 194 6.25 1.53 -0.38
C VAL A 194 7.45 0.98 -1.13
N GLY A 195 8.27 0.19 -0.44
CA GLY A 195 9.51 -0.38 -0.97
C GLY A 195 9.88 -1.68 -0.26
N ASP A 196 10.79 -2.44 -0.85
CA ASP A 196 11.25 -3.73 -0.34
C ASP A 196 12.78 -3.89 -0.26
N GLY A 197 13.54 -3.01 -0.91
CA GLY A 197 14.96 -3.18 -1.20
C GLY A 197 15.88 -2.02 -0.76
N GLY A 198 15.33 -0.86 -0.41
CA GLY A 198 16.09 0.28 0.12
C GLY A 198 16.48 1.35 -0.91
N ASN A 199 16.34 1.07 -2.20
CA ASN A 199 16.62 2.01 -3.30
C ASN A 199 15.36 2.76 -3.78
N GLU A 200 14.21 2.55 -3.15
CA GLU A 200 12.93 3.13 -3.51
C GLU A 200 12.66 4.44 -2.75
N ILE A 201 11.85 5.32 -3.36
CA ILE A 201 11.40 6.57 -2.74
C ILE A 201 10.60 6.26 -1.47
N GLY A 202 11.00 6.87 -0.37
CA GLY A 202 10.51 6.60 0.98
C GLY A 202 11.56 5.94 1.86
N MET A 203 12.46 5.14 1.28
CA MET A 203 13.53 4.46 2.02
C MET A 203 14.58 5.40 2.62
N GLY A 204 14.58 6.68 2.24
CA GLY A 204 15.38 7.72 2.92
C GLY A 204 15.01 7.92 4.40
N ARG A 205 13.91 7.33 4.89
CA ARG A 205 13.59 7.24 6.33
C ARG A 205 14.38 6.15 7.07
N VAL A 206 14.87 5.14 6.36
CA VAL A 206 15.61 4.03 6.95
C VAL A 206 17.06 4.46 7.12
N ALA A 207 17.66 4.16 8.28
CA ALA A 207 19.04 4.50 8.49
C ALA A 207 19.93 3.72 7.50
N GLU A 208 20.83 4.43 6.81
CA GLU A 208 21.62 3.84 5.73
C GLU A 208 22.47 2.64 6.17
N PHE A 209 22.98 2.64 7.42
CA PHE A 209 23.72 1.49 7.94
C PHE A 209 22.86 0.23 8.02
N ALA A 210 21.53 0.37 8.18
CA ALA A 210 20.62 -0.76 8.21
C ALA A 210 20.44 -1.33 6.80
N ILE A 211 20.26 -0.47 5.78
CA ILE A 211 20.21 -0.88 4.37
C ILE A 211 21.55 -1.55 4.00
N ALA A 212 22.68 -0.90 4.28
CA ALA A 212 24.01 -1.45 4.03
C ALA A 212 24.29 -2.78 4.76
N GLY A 213 23.63 -3.04 5.87
CA GLY A 213 23.83 -4.25 6.67
C GLY A 213 23.04 -5.47 6.20
N VAL A 214 21.97 -5.29 5.41
CA VAL A 214 21.06 -6.38 5.01
C VAL A 214 20.80 -6.46 3.51
N VAL A 215 21.17 -5.44 2.75
CA VAL A 215 20.96 -5.37 1.30
C VAL A 215 22.31 -5.38 0.57
N ASP A 216 22.45 -6.27 -0.40
CA ASP A 216 23.60 -6.28 -1.31
C ASP A 216 23.71 -4.93 -2.03
N HIS A 217 24.93 -4.39 -2.14
CA HIS A 217 25.19 -3.03 -2.65
C HIS A 217 24.50 -1.89 -1.88
N GLY A 218 23.95 -2.16 -0.68
CA GLY A 218 23.24 -1.18 0.15
C GLY A 218 23.93 0.20 0.30
N PRO A 219 25.26 0.29 0.52
CA PRO A 219 25.96 1.59 0.59
C PRO A 219 25.84 2.44 -0.68
N ASP A 220 25.68 1.82 -1.84
CA ASP A 220 25.66 2.49 -3.14
C ASP A 220 24.24 2.83 -3.60
N ILE A 221 23.25 2.01 -3.22
CA ILE A 221 21.89 2.07 -3.75
C ILE A 221 20.89 2.76 -2.83
N ALA A 222 21.22 2.96 -1.55
CA ALA A 222 20.31 3.51 -0.56
C ALA A 222 19.70 4.84 -1.02
N CYS A 223 18.38 4.84 -1.20
CA CYS A 223 17.64 6.02 -1.61
C CYS A 223 17.67 7.07 -0.50
N THR A 224 17.86 8.33 -0.89
CA THR A 224 17.95 9.47 0.04
C THR A 224 16.63 10.20 0.25
N VAL A 225 15.59 9.85 -0.52
CA VAL A 225 14.31 10.55 -0.51
C VAL A 225 13.39 9.90 0.52
N ALA A 226 13.04 10.65 1.56
CA ALA A 226 12.08 10.26 2.58
C ALA A 226 10.65 10.64 2.20
N THR A 227 9.69 9.92 2.76
CA THR A 227 8.25 10.23 2.73
C THR A 227 7.73 10.48 4.16
N ASP A 228 6.48 10.93 4.30
CA ASP A 228 5.83 11.13 5.61
C ASP A 228 5.62 9.78 6.32
N GLU A 229 5.19 8.77 5.56
CA GLU A 229 5.07 7.38 5.96
C GLU A 229 5.78 6.47 4.97
N LEU A 230 6.40 5.41 5.49
CA LEU A 230 6.98 4.33 4.71
C LEU A 230 6.31 2.99 5.07
N VAL A 231 5.99 2.18 4.08
CA VAL A 231 5.61 0.78 4.25
C VAL A 231 6.71 -0.08 3.66
N VAL A 232 7.50 -0.71 4.54
CA VAL A 232 8.49 -1.71 4.13
C VAL A 232 7.82 -3.07 4.03
N ALA A 233 8.04 -3.78 2.93
CA ALA A 233 7.47 -5.10 2.70
C ALA A 233 8.51 -6.07 2.10
N GLY A 234 8.18 -7.37 2.03
CA GLY A 234 9.00 -8.35 1.31
C GLY A 234 8.89 -8.22 -0.21
N THR A 235 7.78 -7.69 -0.70
CA THR A 235 7.58 -7.16 -2.05
C THR A 235 6.75 -5.89 -1.93
N SER A 236 6.97 -4.89 -2.77
CA SER A 236 6.18 -3.66 -2.73
C SER A 236 4.70 -3.90 -2.99
N ASN A 237 4.36 -4.88 -3.81
CA ASN A 237 2.99 -5.35 -4.01
C ASN A 237 2.35 -5.84 -2.70
N TRP A 238 3.08 -6.58 -1.86
CA TRP A 238 2.57 -6.96 -0.54
C TRP A 238 2.38 -5.75 0.38
N GLY A 239 3.27 -4.76 0.31
CA GLY A 239 3.14 -3.51 1.06
C GLY A 239 1.89 -2.72 0.67
N ALA A 240 1.65 -2.58 -0.63
CA ALA A 240 0.44 -1.95 -1.18
C ALA A 240 -0.83 -2.72 -0.78
N HIS A 241 -0.81 -4.05 -0.87
CA HIS A 241 -1.93 -4.88 -0.43
C HIS A 241 -2.20 -4.75 1.08
N ALA A 242 -1.14 -4.65 1.90
CA ALA A 242 -1.28 -4.42 3.33
C ALA A 242 -1.96 -3.07 3.62
N LEU A 243 -1.66 -2.04 2.83
CA LEU A 243 -2.31 -0.74 2.89
C LEU A 243 -3.81 -0.86 2.58
N VAL A 244 -4.18 -1.58 1.50
CA VAL A 244 -5.58 -1.84 1.14
C VAL A 244 -6.31 -2.67 2.21
N CYS A 245 -5.67 -3.70 2.75
CA CYS A 245 -6.19 -4.47 3.88
C CYS A 245 -6.43 -3.59 5.12
N ALA A 246 -5.51 -2.68 5.42
CA ALA A 246 -5.63 -1.77 6.54
C ALA A 246 -6.80 -0.78 6.33
N MET A 247 -6.96 -0.21 5.14
CA MET A 247 -8.12 0.62 4.78
C MET A 247 -9.43 -0.15 4.93
N HIS A 248 -9.49 -1.40 4.43
CA HIS A 248 -10.66 -2.27 4.61
C HIS A 248 -10.97 -2.53 6.09
N ALA A 249 -9.95 -2.76 6.92
CA ALA A 249 -10.11 -2.93 8.37
C ALA A 249 -10.65 -1.66 9.06
N MET A 250 -10.41 -0.47 8.48
CA MET A 250 -10.91 0.82 8.94
C MET A 250 -12.35 1.14 8.47
N ARG A 251 -13.13 0.11 8.13
CA ARG A 251 -14.57 0.15 7.76
C ARG A 251 -14.85 0.58 6.32
N HIS A 252 -14.03 0.12 5.39
CA HIS A 252 -14.29 0.19 3.95
C HIS A 252 -14.60 -1.21 3.38
N PRO A 253 -15.79 -1.77 3.65
CA PRO A 253 -16.18 -3.11 3.17
C PRO A 253 -16.27 -3.21 1.65
N GLU A 254 -16.47 -2.09 0.94
CA GLU A 254 -16.44 -1.98 -0.52
C GLU A 254 -15.11 -2.46 -1.13
N LEU A 255 -14.03 -2.48 -0.35
CA LEU A 255 -12.72 -2.97 -0.78
C LEU A 255 -12.64 -4.50 -0.82
N ALA A 256 -13.59 -5.23 -0.22
CA ALA A 256 -13.55 -6.70 -0.10
C ALA A 256 -13.22 -7.46 -1.40
N PRO A 257 -13.71 -7.05 -2.60
CA PRO A 257 -13.35 -7.70 -3.86
C PRO A 257 -11.86 -7.61 -4.23
N LEU A 258 -11.17 -6.53 -3.82
CA LEU A 258 -9.73 -6.34 -4.08
C LEU A 258 -8.88 -7.31 -3.27
N LEU A 259 -9.38 -7.73 -2.11
CA LEU A 259 -8.69 -8.66 -1.19
C LEU A 259 -8.70 -10.13 -1.69
N GLU A 260 -9.40 -10.43 -2.78
CA GLU A 260 -9.49 -11.78 -3.34
C GLU A 260 -8.27 -12.11 -4.20
N ARG A 261 -7.69 -13.31 -4.02
CA ARG A 261 -6.60 -13.82 -4.85
C ARG A 261 -6.85 -13.65 -6.35
N GLY A 262 -8.07 -13.96 -6.80
CA GLY A 262 -8.43 -13.84 -8.22
C GLY A 262 -8.35 -12.42 -8.77
N TRP A 263 -8.46 -11.38 -7.94
CA TRP A 263 -8.20 -10.00 -8.38
C TRP A 263 -6.72 -9.82 -8.72
N HIS A 264 -5.82 -10.24 -7.83
CA HIS A 264 -4.37 -10.15 -8.02
C HIS A 264 -3.88 -10.99 -9.20
N GLU A 265 -4.41 -12.21 -9.37
CA GLU A 265 -4.08 -13.08 -10.52
C GLU A 265 -4.43 -12.41 -11.85
N ARG A 266 -5.62 -11.79 -11.96
CA ARG A 266 -6.03 -11.08 -13.17
C ARG A 266 -5.18 -9.83 -13.42
N ALA A 267 -4.84 -9.09 -12.36
CA ALA A 267 -3.99 -7.91 -12.47
C ALA A 267 -2.57 -8.29 -12.93
N LEU A 268 -1.95 -9.29 -12.30
CA LEU A 268 -0.63 -9.80 -12.69
C LEU A 268 -0.63 -10.32 -14.12
N HIS A 269 -1.64 -11.12 -14.49
CA HIS A 269 -1.76 -11.65 -15.84
C HIS A 269 -1.83 -10.54 -16.90
N ARG A 270 -2.54 -9.44 -16.62
CA ARG A 270 -2.63 -8.29 -17.52
C ARG A 270 -1.27 -7.59 -17.67
N ILE A 271 -0.53 -7.40 -16.58
CA ILE A 271 0.82 -6.83 -16.60
C ILE A 271 1.75 -7.67 -17.48
N VAL A 272 1.76 -8.98 -17.27
CA VAL A 272 2.56 -9.93 -18.06
C VAL A 272 2.11 -9.96 -19.52
N GLN A 273 0.81 -9.91 -19.80
CA GLN A 273 0.28 -9.84 -21.18
C GLN A 273 0.81 -8.63 -21.95
N HIS A 274 1.17 -7.55 -21.27
CA HIS A 274 1.75 -6.34 -21.85
C HIS A 274 3.28 -6.27 -21.74
N GLY A 275 3.93 -7.40 -21.42
CA GLY A 275 5.38 -7.52 -21.41
C GLY A 275 6.04 -7.29 -20.06
N GLY A 276 5.27 -7.12 -18.97
CA GLY A 276 5.83 -6.96 -17.63
C GLY A 276 6.68 -8.16 -17.21
N LEU A 277 7.78 -7.88 -16.52
CA LEU A 277 8.82 -8.87 -16.21
C LEU A 277 8.88 -9.18 -14.72
N ASP A 278 9.24 -10.39 -14.36
CA ASP A 278 9.71 -10.65 -13.00
C ASP A 278 11.06 -9.94 -12.77
N GLY A 279 11.16 -9.14 -11.71
CA GLY A 279 12.34 -8.32 -11.37
C GLY A 279 13.64 -9.12 -11.14
N VAL A 280 13.51 -10.37 -10.68
CA VAL A 280 14.63 -11.24 -10.35
C VAL A 280 14.99 -12.14 -11.53
N THR A 281 14.00 -12.80 -12.14
CA THR A 281 14.25 -13.75 -13.23
C THR A 281 14.43 -13.06 -14.58
N MET A 282 13.99 -11.80 -14.70
CA MET A 282 14.03 -10.97 -15.92
C MET A 282 13.23 -11.58 -17.08
N ARG A 283 12.28 -12.46 -16.78
CA ARG A 283 11.43 -13.12 -17.77
C ARG A 283 10.00 -12.57 -17.70
N ASN A 284 9.33 -12.59 -18.84
CA ASN A 284 7.91 -12.31 -18.93
C ASN A 284 7.11 -13.53 -18.45
N GLU A 285 6.98 -13.66 -17.13
CA GLU A 285 6.28 -14.75 -16.46
C GLU A 285 5.41 -14.21 -15.32
N ALA A 286 4.35 -14.94 -14.96
CA ALA A 286 3.40 -14.52 -13.92
C ALA A 286 3.92 -14.78 -12.50
N SER A 287 5.06 -14.17 -12.17
CA SER A 287 5.66 -14.13 -10.85
C SER A 287 6.09 -12.70 -10.48
N VAL A 288 6.46 -12.53 -9.22
CA VAL A 288 6.91 -11.27 -8.62
C VAL A 288 8.14 -11.59 -7.79
N ASP A 289 9.24 -10.86 -8.01
CA ASP A 289 10.53 -11.01 -7.33
C ASP A 289 11.09 -12.44 -7.26
N GLY A 290 10.86 -13.25 -8.29
CA GLY A 290 11.32 -14.62 -8.36
C GLY A 290 10.64 -15.55 -7.37
N LEU A 291 9.57 -15.10 -6.70
CA LEU A 291 8.81 -15.90 -5.76
C LEU A 291 7.99 -16.95 -6.50
N GLU A 292 7.96 -18.17 -5.94
CA GLU A 292 6.99 -19.17 -6.37
C GLU A 292 5.56 -18.60 -6.18
N PRO A 293 4.66 -18.73 -7.18
CA PRO A 293 3.34 -18.11 -7.14
C PRO A 293 2.55 -18.44 -5.87
N GLU A 294 2.63 -19.68 -5.39
CA GLU A 294 1.97 -20.16 -4.20
C GLU A 294 2.47 -19.45 -2.93
N ILE A 295 3.77 -19.14 -2.86
CA ILE A 295 4.35 -18.36 -1.75
C ILE A 295 3.85 -16.92 -1.83
N TYR A 296 3.88 -16.33 -3.03
CA TYR A 296 3.40 -14.98 -3.29
C TYR A 296 1.94 -14.79 -2.86
N TYR A 297 1.03 -15.61 -3.39
CA TYR A 297 -0.41 -15.50 -3.10
C TYR A 297 -0.74 -15.90 -1.66
N ALA A 298 -0.03 -16.85 -1.04
CA ALA A 298 -0.23 -17.17 0.37
C ALA A 298 0.10 -15.98 1.30
N GLY A 299 1.02 -15.10 0.90
CA GLY A 299 1.28 -13.82 1.58
C GLY A 299 0.04 -12.93 1.61
N LEU A 300 -0.50 -12.63 0.42
CA LEU A 300 -1.74 -11.84 0.23
C LEU A 300 -2.92 -12.43 1.01
N GLU A 301 -3.20 -13.72 0.83
CA GLU A 301 -4.33 -14.38 1.48
C GLU A 301 -4.24 -14.38 3.02
N ARG A 302 -3.02 -14.39 3.59
CA ARG A 302 -2.83 -14.25 5.04
C ARG A 302 -3.26 -12.87 5.51
N MET A 303 -2.88 -11.82 4.79
CA MET A 303 -3.28 -10.44 5.08
C MET A 303 -4.79 -10.26 4.94
N SER A 304 -5.38 -10.70 3.81
CA SER A 304 -6.83 -10.67 3.57
C SER A 304 -7.63 -11.37 4.68
N ARG A 305 -7.21 -12.59 5.08
CA ARG A 305 -7.90 -13.33 6.14
C ARG A 305 -7.83 -12.63 7.50
N LEU A 306 -6.73 -11.95 7.82
CA LEU A 306 -6.56 -11.23 9.08
C LEU A 306 -7.63 -10.13 9.24
N VAL A 307 -7.98 -9.44 8.16
CA VAL A 307 -8.95 -8.33 8.21
C VAL A 307 -10.39 -8.77 8.01
N ARG A 308 -10.65 -9.88 7.31
CA ARG A 308 -12.01 -10.43 7.12
C ARG A 308 -12.60 -11.05 8.39
N LYS A 309 -11.79 -11.74 9.20
CA LYS A 309 -12.26 -12.52 10.38
C LYS A 309 -13.04 -11.72 11.44
N HIS A 310 -12.95 -10.39 11.43
CA HIS A 310 -13.51 -9.55 12.48
C HIS A 310 -14.70 -8.67 12.07
N HIS A 311 -15.16 -8.72 10.82
CA HIS A 311 -16.43 -8.08 10.44
C HIS A 311 -17.67 -8.88 10.93
N GLY A 312 -17.50 -10.13 11.35
CA GLY A 312 -18.59 -11.02 11.79
C GLY A 312 -19.06 -10.90 13.26
N HIS A 313 -18.47 -10.05 14.09
CA HIS A 313 -18.80 -9.98 15.54
C HIS A 313 -19.48 -8.67 15.97
N GLY A 314 -19.96 -7.84 15.03
CA GLY A 314 -20.52 -6.51 15.33
C GLY A 314 -22.02 -6.31 15.13
N ALA A 315 -22.77 -7.29 14.59
CA ALA A 315 -24.15 -7.08 14.13
C ALA A 315 -25.24 -7.97 14.79
N HIS A 316 -24.91 -8.81 15.76
CA HIS A 316 -25.92 -9.58 16.50
C HIS A 316 -25.67 -9.52 18.01
N GLY A 317 -26.60 -8.90 18.75
CA GLY A 317 -26.72 -9.15 20.19
C GLY A 317 -27.04 -8.01 21.14
N LEU A 318 -27.54 -6.84 20.69
CA LEU A 318 -28.28 -5.93 21.58
C LEU A 318 -29.76 -6.35 21.63
N HIS A 319 -30.03 -7.57 22.09
CA HIS A 319 -31.34 -7.89 22.65
C HIS A 319 -31.23 -7.79 24.16
N ARG A 320 -31.86 -6.73 24.70
CA ARG A 320 -32.26 -6.66 26.11
C ARG A 320 -32.88 -7.99 26.50
N ARG A 321 -32.28 -8.70 27.45
CA ARG A 321 -33.02 -9.63 28.28
C ARG A 321 -33.90 -8.81 29.20
N GLU A 322 -35.16 -8.63 28.83
CA GLU A 322 -36.20 -8.37 29.82
C GLU A 322 -36.35 -9.65 30.64
N SER A 323 -35.71 -9.68 31.81
CA SER A 323 -35.98 -10.66 32.85
C SER A 323 -37.29 -10.27 33.51
N THR A 324 -38.36 -11.00 33.21
CA THR A 324 -39.61 -11.00 33.96
C THR A 324 -39.32 -11.34 35.41
N MET A 325 -39.45 -10.34 36.29
CA MET A 325 -39.35 -10.50 37.73
C MET A 325 -40.67 -11.12 38.21
N GLN A 326 -40.73 -12.45 38.28
CA GLN A 326 -41.82 -13.14 38.97
C GLN A 326 -41.68 -12.90 40.48
N GLN A 327 -42.71 -12.29 41.06
CA GLN A 327 -42.85 -12.13 42.51
C GLN A 327 -42.94 -13.51 43.17
N PRO A 328 -42.25 -13.76 44.30
CA PRO A 328 -42.43 -14.99 45.05
C PRO A 328 -43.75 -15.00 45.80
N ASP A 329 -44.50 -16.08 45.61
CA ASP A 329 -45.74 -16.43 46.33
C ASP A 329 -45.41 -16.72 47.80
N VAL A 330 -45.91 -15.87 48.69
CA VAL A 330 -45.79 -16.00 50.15
C VAL A 330 -47.07 -16.65 50.67
N SER A 331 -47.24 -17.94 50.41
CA SER A 331 -48.35 -18.70 51.00
C SER A 331 -48.02 -20.17 51.23
N GLN A 332 -46.98 -20.46 52.03
CA GLN A 332 -46.87 -21.74 52.76
C GLN A 332 -45.68 -21.75 53.73
N LEU A 333 -45.85 -21.15 54.91
CA LEU A 333 -45.05 -21.46 56.10
C LEU A 333 -45.96 -21.37 57.33
N ALA A 334 -46.71 -22.44 57.58
CA ALA A 334 -47.40 -22.65 58.84
C ALA A 334 -46.37 -23.11 59.88
N VAL A 335 -46.21 -22.32 60.94
CA VAL A 335 -45.39 -22.65 62.13
C VAL A 335 -46.31 -23.32 63.16
N PRO A 336 -45.96 -24.49 63.73
CA PRO A 336 -46.65 -25.03 64.88
C PRO A 336 -46.15 -24.37 66.18
N MET A 337 -47.08 -23.92 67.02
CA MET A 337 -46.81 -23.47 68.39
C MET A 337 -46.40 -24.64 69.30
N PRO A 338 -45.46 -24.42 70.24
CA PRO A 338 -45.40 -25.20 71.47
C PRO A 338 -46.29 -24.58 72.56
N ALA A 339 -46.95 -25.45 73.31
CA ALA A 339 -47.73 -25.13 74.49
C ALA A 339 -46.86 -25.18 75.76
N GLN A 340 -47.18 -24.27 76.68
CA GLN A 340 -46.75 -24.10 78.09
C GLN A 340 -45.35 -23.51 78.32
#